data_AF-A0A0F8Z8B0-F1
#
_entry.id   AF-A0A0F8Z8B0-F1
#
_cell.length_a   1.000
_cell.length_b   1.000
_cell.length_c   1.000
_cell.angle_alpha   90.00
_cell.angle_beta   90.00
_cell.angle_gamma   90.00
#
_symmetry.space_group_name_H-M   'P 1'
#
loop_
_entity.id
_entity.type
_entity.pdbx_description
1 polymer ?
#
loop_
_entity_poly.entity_id
_entity_poly.type
_entity_poly.pdbx_seq_one_letter_code
_entity_poly.pdbx_strand_id
1 'polypeptide(L)'
;MKLEEKINKRIKEIEEDSRYQSGLEEPATIDINAPLAMIQLSLETELKTLKAVRAGLRKTAKQVASGYHRPVCPKCNRELHPETNGVGVLDLGGDGKPYELYDADLWKCPGCGIEVVGGFGQGPISVHYLADFEAQIKYYQKKNLLIKNTG
;
A
#
# COMPACT_ATOMS: atom_id res chain seq x y z
N MET A 1 15.90 2.92 -3.34
CA MET A 1 15.35 4.12 -4.03
C MET A 1 13.93 3.81 -4.48
N LYS A 2 12.92 4.48 -3.91
CA LYS A 2 11.50 4.26 -4.23
C LYS A 2 11.24 4.69 -5.68
N LEU A 3 10.32 4.04 -6.41
CA LEU A 3 10.06 4.32 -7.84
C LEU A 3 9.74 5.82 -8.10
N GLU A 4 9.00 6.47 -7.22
CA GLU A 4 8.69 7.91 -7.31
C GLU A 4 9.95 8.79 -7.24
N GLU A 5 10.94 8.39 -6.44
CA GLU A 5 12.22 9.09 -6.30
C GLU A 5 13.04 9.03 -7.60
N LYS A 6 13.04 7.86 -8.27
CA LYS A 6 13.65 7.68 -9.61
C LYS A 6 12.99 8.59 -10.64
N ILE A 7 11.66 8.64 -10.65
CA ILE A 7 10.88 9.47 -11.58
C ILE A 7 11.15 10.95 -11.35
N ASN A 8 11.14 11.41 -10.09
CA ASN A 8 11.41 12.81 -9.77
C ASN A 8 12.84 13.22 -10.14
N LYS A 9 13.83 12.35 -9.89
CA LYS A 9 15.20 12.59 -10.32
C LYS A 9 15.29 12.77 -11.84
N ARG A 10 14.66 11.87 -12.61
CA ARG A 10 14.68 11.93 -14.08
C ARG A 10 13.97 13.16 -14.65
N ILE A 11 12.83 13.55 -14.08
CA ILE A 11 12.13 14.79 -14.43
C ILE A 11 13.07 15.99 -14.26
N LYS A 12 13.78 16.06 -13.11
CA LYS A 12 14.71 17.13 -12.82
C LYS A 12 15.88 17.16 -13.81
N GLU A 13 16.46 16.01 -14.14
CA GLU A 13 17.53 15.92 -15.15
C GLU A 13 17.12 16.46 -16.51
N ILE A 14 15.88 16.19 -16.96
CA ILE A 14 15.36 16.71 -18.24
C ILE A 14 15.08 18.21 -18.15
N GLU A 15 14.50 18.67 -17.04
CA GLU A 15 14.22 20.09 -16.81
C GLU A 15 15.51 20.91 -16.69
N GLU A 16 16.64 20.32 -16.30
CA GLU A 16 17.95 21.00 -16.26
C GLU A 16 18.77 20.81 -17.55
N ASP A 17 18.30 20.02 -18.53
CA ASP A 17 19.01 19.79 -19.79
C ASP A 17 19.04 21.07 -20.63
N SER A 18 20.25 21.53 -20.99
CA SER A 18 20.44 22.76 -21.74
C SER A 18 19.75 22.76 -23.11
N ARG A 19 19.59 21.60 -23.74
CA ARG A 19 18.92 21.44 -25.05
C ARG A 19 17.41 21.56 -24.93
N TYR A 20 16.87 21.11 -23.80
CA TYR A 20 15.46 21.29 -23.46
C TYR A 20 15.18 22.75 -23.12
N GLN A 21 16.03 23.37 -22.29
CA GLN A 21 15.92 24.79 -21.95
C GLN A 21 16.00 25.70 -23.18
N SER A 22 16.95 25.44 -24.09
CA SER A 22 17.02 26.21 -25.34
C SER A 22 15.77 26.07 -26.19
N GLY A 23 15.08 24.92 -26.14
CA GLY A 23 13.82 24.69 -26.86
C GLY A 23 12.62 25.42 -26.28
N LEU A 24 12.66 25.81 -24.99
CA LEU A 24 11.62 26.63 -24.37
C LEU A 24 11.71 28.10 -24.78
N GLU A 25 12.93 28.60 -24.99
CA GLU A 25 13.18 29.98 -25.43
C GLU A 25 13.04 30.11 -26.95
N GLU A 26 13.70 29.22 -27.70
CA GLU A 26 13.68 29.18 -29.17
C GLU A 26 13.62 27.72 -29.66
N PRO A 27 12.43 27.18 -29.94
CA PRO A 27 12.29 25.81 -30.40
C PRO A 27 12.98 25.64 -31.76
N ALA A 28 13.86 24.65 -31.86
CA ALA A 28 14.48 24.31 -33.12
C ALA A 28 13.41 23.73 -34.05
N THR A 29 13.31 24.28 -35.26
CA THR A 29 12.46 23.69 -36.30
C THR A 29 13.28 22.66 -37.08
N ILE A 30 12.59 21.68 -37.66
CA ILE A 30 13.21 20.63 -38.48
C ILE A 30 13.97 21.27 -39.66
N ASP A 31 13.45 22.36 -40.20
CA ASP A 31 14.01 23.08 -41.34
C ASP A 31 15.29 23.87 -41.00
N ILE A 32 15.50 24.20 -39.72
CA ILE A 32 16.67 24.96 -39.24
C ILE A 32 17.73 24.02 -38.65
N ASN A 33 17.31 23.07 -37.81
CA ASN A 33 18.21 22.15 -37.11
C ASN A 33 17.47 20.87 -36.71
N ALA A 34 17.25 19.99 -37.69
CA ALA A 34 16.56 18.72 -37.50
C ALA A 34 17.11 17.88 -36.32
N PRO A 35 18.44 17.73 -36.10
CA PRO A 35 18.94 17.00 -34.94
C PRO A 35 18.50 17.58 -33.60
N LEU A 36 18.57 18.91 -33.43
CA LEU A 36 18.18 19.57 -32.19
C LEU A 36 16.66 19.49 -31.97
N ALA A 37 15.87 19.70 -33.02
CA ALA A 37 14.42 19.59 -32.98
C ALA A 37 13.96 18.18 -32.53
N MET A 38 14.60 17.13 -33.06
CA MET A 38 14.31 15.74 -32.67
C MET A 38 14.67 15.44 -31.22
N ILE A 39 15.77 16.00 -30.71
CA ILE A 39 16.16 15.87 -29.31
C ILE A 39 15.14 16.57 -28.40
N GLN A 40 14.74 17.79 -28.74
CA GLN A 40 13.75 18.56 -27.98
C GLN A 40 12.40 17.83 -27.91
N LEU A 41 11.89 17.35 -29.05
CA LEU A 41 10.67 16.55 -29.12
C LEU A 41 10.74 15.26 -28.27
N SER A 42 11.90 14.59 -28.27
CA SER A 42 12.12 13.39 -27.45
C SER A 42 12.06 13.71 -25.96
N LEU A 43 12.73 14.78 -25.52
CA LEU A 43 12.76 15.21 -24.11
C LEU A 43 11.38 15.65 -23.63
N GLU A 44 10.62 16.37 -24.45
CA GLU A 44 9.23 16.76 -24.16
C GLU A 44 8.32 15.54 -23.99
N THR A 45 8.43 14.57 -24.90
CA THR A 45 7.62 13.33 -24.87
C THR A 45 7.94 12.51 -23.63
N GLU A 46 9.23 12.39 -23.29
CA GLU A 46 9.68 11.71 -22.08
C GLU A 46 9.14 12.41 -20.83
N LEU A 47 9.30 13.73 -20.74
CA LEU A 47 8.85 14.55 -19.59
C LEU A 47 7.33 14.43 -19.39
N LYS A 48 6.55 14.49 -20.47
CA LYS A 48 5.09 14.33 -20.44
C LYS A 48 4.69 12.95 -19.92
N THR A 49 5.37 11.91 -20.39
CA THR A 49 5.13 10.53 -19.95
C THR A 49 5.46 10.35 -18.46
N LEU A 50 6.63 10.84 -18.02
CA LEU A 50 7.04 10.77 -16.62
C LEU A 50 6.09 11.53 -15.69
N LYS A 51 5.64 12.73 -16.08
CA LYS A 51 4.67 13.52 -15.32
C LYS A 51 3.32 12.79 -15.22
N ALA A 52 2.86 12.13 -16.29
CA ALA A 52 1.64 11.32 -16.28
C ALA A 52 1.77 10.09 -15.36
N VAL A 53 2.87 9.34 -15.44
CA VAL A 53 3.13 8.19 -14.56
C VAL A 53 3.17 8.64 -13.09
N ARG A 54 3.88 9.73 -12.79
CA ARG A 54 3.92 10.31 -11.43
C ARG A 54 2.52 10.66 -10.91
N ALA A 55 1.70 11.31 -11.75
CA ALA A 55 0.32 11.65 -11.38
C ALA A 55 -0.53 10.39 -11.15
N GLY A 56 -0.36 9.36 -11.97
CA GLY A 56 -0.99 8.05 -11.81
C GLY A 56 -0.64 7.40 -10.48
N LEU A 57 0.66 7.32 -10.13
CA LEU A 57 1.14 6.76 -8.86
C LEU A 57 0.48 7.44 -7.65
N ARG A 58 0.34 8.77 -7.68
CA ARG A 58 -0.33 9.53 -6.62
C ARG A 58 -1.83 9.28 -6.55
N LYS A 59 -2.51 9.16 -7.70
CA LYS A 59 -3.94 8.83 -7.75
C LYS A 59 -4.18 7.43 -7.18
N THR A 60 -3.39 6.43 -7.58
CA THR A 60 -3.52 5.07 -7.04
C THR A 60 -3.28 5.05 -5.54
N ALA A 61 -2.26 5.75 -5.03
CA ALA A 61 -2.03 5.86 -3.59
C ALA A 61 -3.23 6.48 -2.84
N LYS A 62 -3.85 7.52 -3.42
CA LYS A 62 -5.03 8.18 -2.84
C LYS A 62 -6.29 7.32 -2.92
N GLN A 63 -6.47 6.59 -4.01
CA GLN A 63 -7.66 5.78 -4.29
C GLN A 63 -7.65 4.47 -3.49
N VAL A 64 -6.49 3.86 -3.28
CA VAL A 64 -6.30 2.76 -2.32
C VAL A 64 -6.58 3.24 -0.89
N ALA A 65 -6.22 4.49 -0.56
CA ALA A 65 -6.54 5.06 0.75
C ALA A 65 -8.03 5.43 0.94
N SER A 66 -8.82 5.53 -0.13
CA SER A 66 -10.22 5.99 -0.09
C SER A 66 -11.26 4.90 -0.34
N GLY A 67 -10.86 3.65 -0.60
CA GLY A 67 -11.77 2.57 -1.01
C GLY A 67 -12.50 1.87 0.13
N TYR A 68 -11.97 1.91 1.37
CA TYR A 68 -12.58 1.29 2.52
C TYR A 68 -12.57 2.26 3.70
N HIS A 69 -13.73 2.45 4.33
CA HIS A 69 -13.81 3.18 5.59
C HIS A 69 -12.95 2.43 6.62
N ARG A 70 -11.92 3.11 7.17
CA ARG A 70 -11.16 2.57 8.29
C ARG A 70 -12.07 2.46 9.52
N PRO A 71 -11.87 1.47 10.40
CA PRO A 71 -12.56 1.43 11.68
C PRO A 71 -12.34 2.74 12.44
N VAL A 72 -13.41 3.24 13.08
CA VAL A 72 -13.37 4.48 13.86
C VAL A 72 -13.58 4.14 15.33
N CYS A 73 -12.75 4.72 16.20
CA CYS A 73 -12.91 4.59 17.64
C CYS A 73 -14.09 5.45 18.10
N PRO A 74 -15.16 4.87 18.66
CA PRO A 74 -16.35 5.65 19.07
C PRO A 74 -16.08 6.60 20.24
N LYS A 75 -15.04 6.32 21.05
CA LYS A 75 -14.66 7.19 22.18
C LYS A 75 -13.86 8.41 21.75
N CYS A 76 -12.93 8.23 20.80
CA CYS A 76 -12.03 9.29 20.37
C CYS A 76 -12.49 10.00 19.09
N ASN A 77 -13.46 9.43 18.36
CA ASN A 77 -13.86 9.86 17.02
C ASN A 77 -12.66 10.01 16.07
N ARG A 78 -11.74 9.03 16.15
CA ARG A 78 -10.52 8.96 15.32
C ARG A 78 -10.46 7.60 14.64
N GLU A 79 -9.92 7.59 13.43
CA GLU A 79 -9.63 6.34 12.73
C GLU A 79 -8.60 5.51 13.51
N LEU A 80 -8.79 4.21 13.53
CA LEU A 80 -7.78 3.27 13.99
C LEU A 80 -6.71 3.10 12.92
N HIS A 81 -5.50 2.77 13.35
CA HIS A 81 -4.40 2.38 12.48
C HIS A 81 -4.06 0.91 12.68
N PRO A 82 -3.62 0.18 11.63
CA PRO A 82 -3.09 -1.15 11.81
C PRO A 82 -1.84 -1.09 12.70
N GLU A 83 -1.87 -1.79 13.82
CA GLU A 83 -0.73 -1.96 14.73
C GLU A 83 0.09 -3.18 14.29
N THR A 84 -0.57 -4.27 13.94
CA THR A 84 0.08 -5.52 13.50
C THR A 84 -0.80 -6.22 12.49
N ASN A 85 -0.25 -6.52 11.33
CA ASN A 85 -0.96 -7.24 10.29
C ASN A 85 -0.68 -8.74 10.36
N GLY A 86 -1.63 -9.55 9.91
CA GLY A 86 -1.49 -11.01 9.87
C GLY A 86 -1.41 -11.63 11.26
N VAL A 87 -2.34 -11.27 12.14
CA VAL A 87 -2.59 -11.96 13.40
C VAL A 87 -3.52 -13.15 13.19
N GLY A 88 -3.31 -14.20 13.98
CA GLY A 88 -4.15 -15.40 13.95
C GLY A 88 -5.26 -15.27 14.97
N VAL A 89 -6.51 -15.37 14.55
CA VAL A 89 -7.68 -15.36 15.45
C VAL A 89 -8.22 -16.77 15.58
N LEU A 90 -8.11 -17.33 16.78
CA LEU A 90 -8.61 -18.66 17.10
C LEU A 90 -10.01 -18.55 17.70
N ASP A 91 -11.00 -18.95 16.93
CA ASP A 91 -12.37 -19.13 17.40
C ASP A 91 -12.48 -20.44 18.17
N LEU A 92 -13.09 -20.35 19.35
CA LEU A 92 -13.40 -21.50 20.19
C LEU A 92 -14.84 -21.95 19.94
N GLY A 93 -15.05 -23.27 19.86
CA GLY A 93 -16.38 -23.86 19.83
C GLY A 93 -17.13 -23.69 21.15
N GLY A 94 -18.41 -24.05 21.18
CA GLY A 94 -19.24 -23.94 22.38
C GLY A 94 -18.75 -24.77 23.59
N ASP A 95 -17.88 -25.75 23.37
CA ASP A 95 -17.20 -26.53 24.42
C ASP A 95 -15.85 -25.93 24.86
N GLY A 96 -15.51 -24.74 24.36
CA GLY A 96 -14.26 -24.02 24.64
C GLY A 96 -13.05 -24.57 23.89
N LYS A 97 -13.22 -25.53 22.98
CA LYS A 97 -12.11 -26.11 22.22
C LYS A 97 -11.81 -25.32 20.94
N PRO A 98 -10.54 -25.27 20.52
CA PRO A 98 -10.15 -24.72 19.21
C PRO A 98 -11.00 -25.25 18.06
N TYR A 99 -11.62 -24.36 17.29
CA TYR A 99 -12.55 -24.74 16.22
C TYR A 99 -12.11 -24.25 14.83
N GLU A 100 -11.88 -22.94 14.69
CA GLU A 100 -11.48 -22.28 13.43
C GLU A 100 -10.36 -21.27 13.68
N LEU A 101 -9.46 -21.13 12.72
CA LEU A 101 -8.36 -20.15 12.76
C LEU A 101 -8.45 -19.22 11.56
N TYR A 102 -8.56 -17.92 11.80
CA TYR A 102 -8.64 -16.88 10.78
C TYR A 102 -7.36 -16.04 10.71
N ASP A 103 -7.08 -15.49 9.52
CA ASP A 103 -6.13 -14.39 9.35
C ASP A 103 -6.88 -13.06 9.52
N ALA A 104 -6.29 -12.14 10.27
CA ALA A 104 -6.83 -10.80 10.47
C ALA A 104 -5.71 -9.80 10.74
N ASP A 105 -6.07 -8.55 10.98
CA ASP A 105 -5.17 -7.49 11.40
C ASP A 105 -5.60 -6.94 12.76
N LEU A 106 -4.62 -6.60 13.60
CA LEU A 106 -4.81 -5.88 14.85
C LEU A 106 -4.77 -4.38 14.59
N TRP A 107 -5.86 -3.70 14.90
CA TRP A 107 -6.04 -2.26 14.76
C TRP A 107 -6.00 -1.60 16.13
N LYS A 108 -5.43 -0.40 16.20
CA LYS A 108 -5.27 0.35 17.46
C LYS A 108 -5.66 1.80 17.31
N CYS A 109 -6.35 2.33 18.32
CA CYS A 109 -6.66 3.75 18.38
C CYS A 109 -5.44 4.54 18.89
N PRO A 110 -4.97 5.58 18.17
CA PRO A 110 -3.84 6.40 18.62
C PRO A 110 -4.20 7.34 19.79
N GLY A 111 -5.48 7.48 20.13
CA GLY A 111 -5.95 8.33 21.22
C GLY A 111 -6.02 7.59 22.55
N CYS A 112 -6.89 6.58 22.64
CA CYS A 112 -7.14 5.83 23.88
C CYS A 112 -6.43 4.47 23.96
N GLY A 113 -5.75 4.03 22.89
CA GLY A 113 -5.03 2.76 22.87
C GLY A 113 -5.90 1.51 22.77
N ILE A 114 -7.23 1.62 22.60
CA ILE A 114 -8.09 0.45 22.41
C ILE A 114 -7.65 -0.33 21.16
N GLU A 115 -7.63 -1.64 21.28
CA GLU A 115 -7.25 -2.58 20.23
C GLU A 115 -8.49 -3.35 19.75
N VAL A 116 -8.60 -3.54 18.44
CA VAL A 116 -9.71 -4.23 17.78
C VAL A 116 -9.11 -5.11 16.71
N VAL A 117 -9.62 -6.35 16.58
CA VAL A 117 -9.25 -7.21 15.47
C VAL A 117 -10.24 -7.02 14.32
N GLY A 118 -9.72 -6.83 13.10
CA GLY A 118 -10.53 -6.57 11.91
C GLY A 118 -9.79 -6.97 10.64
N GLY A 119 -10.42 -6.80 9.47
CA GLY A 119 -9.81 -7.21 8.20
C GLY A 119 -9.69 -8.73 8.03
N PHE A 120 -10.66 -9.47 8.58
CA PHE A 120 -10.71 -10.92 8.48
C PHE A 120 -10.68 -11.38 7.01
N GLY A 121 -9.91 -12.43 6.74
CA GLY A 121 -9.98 -13.15 5.48
C GLY A 121 -11.40 -13.68 5.22
N GLN A 122 -11.71 -13.97 3.95
CA GLN A 122 -13.04 -14.45 3.54
C GLN A 122 -13.45 -15.77 4.23
N GLY A 123 -12.48 -16.55 4.69
CA GLY A 123 -12.71 -17.79 5.42
C GLY A 123 -11.51 -18.12 6.33
N PRO A 124 -11.63 -19.19 7.13
CA PRO A 124 -10.57 -19.63 8.00
C PRO A 124 -9.36 -20.12 7.19
N ILE A 125 -8.15 -19.87 7.69
CA ILE A 125 -6.91 -20.45 7.15
C ILE A 125 -6.89 -21.96 7.38
N SER A 126 -7.38 -22.40 8.55
CA SER A 126 -7.49 -23.83 8.88
C SER A 126 -8.59 -24.04 9.91
N VAL A 127 -9.12 -25.27 9.96
CA VAL A 127 -10.24 -25.68 10.82
C VAL A 127 -9.89 -27.00 11.50
N HIS A 128 -10.48 -27.26 12.67
CA HIS A 128 -10.04 -28.31 13.61
C HIS A 128 -9.91 -29.74 13.06
N TYR A 129 -10.62 -30.09 11.97
CA TYR A 129 -10.53 -31.40 11.33
C TYR A 129 -9.46 -31.50 10.24
N LEU A 130 -8.79 -30.40 9.88
CA LEU A 130 -7.68 -30.40 8.94
C LEU A 130 -6.37 -30.82 9.63
N ALA A 131 -5.54 -31.56 8.90
CA ALA A 131 -4.30 -32.12 9.42
C ALA A 131 -3.27 -31.06 9.86
N ASP A 132 -3.35 -29.84 9.32
CA ASP A 132 -2.40 -28.76 9.60
C ASP A 132 -2.84 -27.82 10.73
N PHE A 133 -4.04 -27.99 11.28
CA PHE A 133 -4.66 -27.04 12.21
C PHE A 133 -3.79 -26.75 13.44
N GLU A 134 -3.30 -27.79 14.12
CA GLU A 134 -2.42 -27.59 15.28
C GLU A 134 -1.09 -26.92 14.92
N ALA A 135 -0.56 -27.21 13.73
CA ALA A 135 0.69 -26.63 13.27
C ALA A 135 0.52 -25.12 13.02
N GLN A 136 -0.61 -24.71 12.45
CA GLN A 136 -0.95 -23.30 12.25
C GLN A 136 -1.11 -22.56 13.57
N ILE A 137 -1.83 -23.14 14.55
CA ILE A 137 -1.96 -22.52 15.89
C ILE A 137 -0.59 -22.33 16.53
N LYS A 138 0.26 -23.37 16.52
CA LYS A 138 1.62 -23.32 17.07
C LYS A 138 2.48 -22.26 16.37
N TYR A 139 2.30 -22.07 15.06
CA TYR A 139 3.00 -21.05 14.30
C TYR A 139 2.67 -19.63 14.79
N TYR A 140 1.39 -19.27 14.90
CA TYR A 140 0.98 -17.95 15.40
C TYR A 140 1.35 -17.78 16.88
N GLN A 141 1.22 -18.82 17.69
CA GLN A 141 1.59 -18.79 19.10
C GLN A 141 3.09 -18.54 19.30
N LYS A 142 3.96 -19.23 18.53
CA LYS A 142 5.42 -19.02 18.57
C LYS A 142 5.82 -17.59 18.20
N LYS A 143 5.04 -16.94 17.35
CA LYS A 143 5.25 -15.55 16.94
C LYS A 143 4.61 -14.52 17.88
N ASN A 144 3.89 -14.97 18.91
CA ASN A 144 3.10 -14.12 19.79
C ASN A 144 2.04 -13.29 19.04
N LEU A 145 1.44 -13.89 18.01
CA LEU A 145 0.42 -13.27 17.14
C LEU A 145 -0.94 -13.98 17.24
N LEU A 146 -1.11 -14.91 18.19
CA LEU A 146 -2.34 -15.66 18.37
C LEU A 146 -3.28 -14.93 19.34
N ILE A 147 -4.47 -14.59 18.88
CA ILE A 147 -5.55 -14.00 19.67
C ILE A 147 -6.66 -15.05 19.78
N LYS A 148 -7.22 -15.24 20.98
CA LYS A 148 -8.34 -16.17 21.20
C LYS A 148 -9.64 -15.39 21.24
N ASN A 149 -10.59 -15.79 20.42
CA ASN A 149 -11.96 -15.30 20.47
C ASN A 149 -12.84 -16.29 21.22
N THR A 150 -13.41 -15.83 22.33
CA THR A 150 -14.19 -16.69 23.24
C THR A 150 -15.69 -16.65 22.99
N GLY A 151 -16.16 -15.88 22.00
CA GLY A 151 -17.57 -15.48 21.90
C GLY A 151 -17.97 -14.53 23.02
#